data_AF-A0A5C6VKH2-F1
#
_entry.id   AF-A0A5C6VKH2-F1
#
_cell.length_a   1.000
_cell.length_b   1.000
_cell.length_c   1.000
_cell.angle_alpha   90.00
_cell.angle_beta   90.00
_cell.angle_gamma   90.00
#
_symmetry.space_group_name_H-M   'P 1'
#
loop_
_entity.id
_entity.type
_entity.pdbx_description
1 polymer ?
#
loop_
_entity_poly.entity_id
_entity_poly.type
_entity_poly.pdbx_seq_one_letter_code
_entity_poly.pdbx_strand_id
1 'polypeptide(L)'
;MKKIYALFIVACFIGPLTQAQGKNDNKVDTTLIQIGERTQVIYIRDKEPVREEAYFRETVEGDILIGQTSKGRKKRTSFFTGIDLGINFMASGGNTSVPGATEWQTEPGKSLYWALNLAKKEFNITGNQYFMVGLGLNYRSFTPTDFYDISVTRDTTQLVPTSKLNPHKNKLRSTYIQIPTLFSFNTSRDLDRNFHISAGLITNLRIGAVYKQKYRLNGNFQKDKTRDDFNLSPILFDATVRVGFSSFTLFATYALTPLFEDGATQATLQPFAVGIQILGF
;
A
#
# COMPACT_ATOMS: atom_id res chain seq x y z
N MET A 1 -8.94 -36.16 17.85
CA MET A 1 -7.91 -35.19 17.40
C MET A 1 -8.62 -33.89 17.01
N LYS A 2 -8.47 -32.84 17.84
CA LYS A 2 -9.19 -31.56 17.70
C LYS A 2 -8.54 -30.71 16.58
N LYS A 3 -9.34 -30.14 15.68
CA LYS A 3 -8.95 -29.05 14.77
C LYS A 3 -9.77 -27.82 15.15
N ILE A 4 -9.08 -26.76 15.57
CA ILE A 4 -9.66 -25.46 15.89
C ILE A 4 -9.65 -24.63 14.60
N TYR A 5 -10.83 -24.15 14.19
CA TYR A 5 -10.97 -23.14 13.15
C TYR A 5 -11.26 -21.79 13.84
N ALA A 6 -10.38 -20.81 13.66
CA ALA A 6 -10.59 -19.44 14.10
C ALA A 6 -11.41 -18.71 13.04
N LEU A 7 -12.65 -18.33 13.40
CA LEU A 7 -13.56 -17.52 12.60
C LEU A 7 -13.43 -16.07 13.07
N PHE A 8 -12.98 -15.16 12.20
CA PHE A 8 -12.99 -13.72 12.46
C PHE A 8 -14.32 -13.14 11.98
N ILE A 9 -15.18 -12.75 12.90
CA ILE A 9 -16.41 -11.99 12.64
C ILE A 9 -16.08 -10.51 12.84
N VAL A 10 -16.23 -9.71 11.79
CA VAL A 10 -16.20 -8.24 11.86
C VAL A 10 -17.66 -7.77 11.94
N ALA A 11 -18.11 -7.37 13.12
CA ALA A 11 -19.42 -6.77 13.32
C ALA A 11 -19.34 -5.26 13.07
N CYS A 12 -20.05 -4.79 12.03
CA CYS A 12 -20.30 -3.36 11.82
C CYS A 12 -21.55 -2.97 12.61
N PHE A 13 -21.38 -2.19 13.67
CA PHE A 13 -22.49 -1.46 14.31
C PHE A 13 -22.58 -0.07 13.68
N ILE A 14 -23.67 0.20 12.98
CA ILE A 14 -24.08 1.55 12.56
C ILE A 14 -25.13 2.00 13.56
N GLY A 15 -24.82 3.03 14.34
CA GLY A 15 -25.78 3.78 15.16
C GLY A 15 -25.86 5.23 14.67
N PRO A 16 -27.04 5.89 14.73
CA PRO A 16 -27.23 7.21 14.15
C PRO A 16 -26.49 8.31 14.94
N LEU A 17 -25.98 9.28 14.18
CA LEU A 17 -25.36 10.51 14.64
C LEU A 17 -26.39 11.39 15.37
N THR A 18 -26.11 11.75 16.62
CA THR A 18 -26.76 12.88 17.29
C THR A 18 -25.72 13.98 17.46
N GLN A 19 -25.94 15.13 16.82
CA GLN A 19 -25.14 16.33 17.06
C GLN A 19 -25.43 16.85 18.48
N ALA A 20 -24.37 17.11 19.24
CA ALA A 20 -24.39 18.06 20.35
C ALA A 20 -23.30 19.10 20.09
N GLN A 21 -23.71 20.32 19.73
CA GLN A 21 -22.88 21.52 19.83
C GLN A 21 -22.66 21.83 21.32
N GLY A 22 -21.44 22.23 21.69
CA GLY A 22 -21.27 23.13 22.82
C GLY A 22 -19.99 22.97 23.64
N LYS A 23 -19.20 24.05 23.59
CA LYS A 23 -18.37 24.61 24.67
C LYS A 23 -16.91 24.12 24.77
N ASN A 24 -16.05 25.03 24.30
CA ASN A 24 -14.61 25.09 24.55
C ASN A 24 -14.39 25.39 26.05
N ASP A 25 -13.83 24.45 26.80
CA ASP A 25 -13.33 24.67 28.17
C ASP A 25 -12.18 23.67 28.45
N ASN A 26 -11.01 23.91 27.86
CA ASN A 26 -9.77 23.28 28.34
C ASN A 26 -9.17 24.13 29.46
N LYS A 27 -9.82 24.10 30.63
CA LYS A 27 -9.25 24.63 31.87
C LYS A 27 -8.55 23.49 32.58
N VAL A 28 -7.22 23.57 32.66
CA VAL A 28 -6.39 22.62 33.43
C VAL A 28 -6.49 23.02 34.90
N ASP A 29 -7.14 22.19 35.71
CA ASP A 29 -7.22 22.41 37.15
C ASP A 29 -5.90 21.98 37.80
N THR A 30 -5.14 22.94 38.31
CA THR A 30 -3.90 22.71 39.05
C THR A 30 -4.13 23.04 40.52
N THR A 31 -3.81 22.10 41.41
CA THR A 31 -3.84 22.33 42.86
C THR A 31 -2.41 22.38 43.38
N LEU A 32 -2.07 23.47 44.07
CA LEU A 32 -0.81 23.61 44.79
C LEU A 32 -1.04 23.20 46.25
N ILE A 33 -0.29 22.20 46.72
CA ILE A 33 -0.32 21.74 48.11
C ILE A 33 1.03 22.06 48.73
N GLN A 34 1.05 22.95 49.72
CA GLN A 34 2.26 23.25 50.48
C GLN A 34 2.40 22.26 51.65
N ILE A 35 3.55 21.60 51.73
CA ILE A 35 3.89 20.67 52.81
C ILE A 35 5.09 21.23 53.57
N GLY A 36 4.83 21.79 54.75
CA GLY A 36 5.84 22.46 55.57
C GLY A 36 6.36 23.77 54.96
N GLU A 37 7.48 24.27 55.46
CA GLU A 37 7.98 25.61 55.10
C GLU A 37 8.70 25.65 53.74
N ARG A 38 9.19 24.52 53.23
CA ARG A 38 10.09 24.49 52.06
C ARG A 38 9.69 23.53 50.93
N THR A 39 8.56 22.83 51.06
CA THR A 39 8.16 21.85 50.04
C THR A 39 6.80 22.22 49.47
N GLN A 40 6.73 22.33 48.14
CA GLN A 40 5.48 22.51 47.40
C GLN A 40 5.27 21.31 46.49
N VAL A 41 4.06 20.74 46.53
CA VAL A 41 3.65 19.62 45.69
C VAL A 41 2.57 20.13 44.73
N ILE A 42 2.81 19.95 43.43
CA ILE A 42 1.91 20.41 42.38
C ILE A 42 1.16 19.20 41.83
N TYR A 43 -0.16 19.19 42.03
CA TYR A 43 -1.04 18.13 41.53
C TYR A 43 -1.83 18.65 40.34
N ILE A 44 -1.58 18.05 39.16
CA ILE A 44 -2.27 18.37 37.91
C ILE A 44 -3.26 17.26 37.64
N ARG A 45 -4.56 17.58 37.63
CA ARG A 45 -5.61 16.63 37.25
C ARG A 45 -5.96 16.86 35.78
N ASP A 46 -5.35 16.08 34.90
CA ASP A 46 -5.72 16.04 33.50
C ASP A 46 -6.76 14.93 33.26
N LYS A 47 -7.74 15.19 32.39
CA LYS A 47 -8.80 14.21 32.06
C LYS A 47 -8.29 13.10 31.15
N GLU A 48 -7.19 13.35 30.45
CA GLU A 48 -6.49 12.36 29.65
C GLU A 48 -5.13 12.05 30.29
N PRO A 49 -4.59 10.81 30.17
CA PRO A 49 -3.27 10.51 30.68
C PRO A 49 -2.25 11.44 30.03
N VAL A 50 -1.51 12.20 30.85
CA VAL A 50 -0.45 13.11 30.39
C VAL A 50 0.58 12.30 29.60
N ARG A 51 0.53 12.40 28.28
CA ARG A 51 1.43 11.70 27.34
C ARG A 51 2.65 12.54 26.95
N GLU A 52 2.76 13.76 27.46
CA GLU A 52 3.80 14.72 27.08
C GLU A 52 4.75 15.02 28.26
N GLU A 53 6.03 15.23 27.94
CA GLU A 53 7.03 15.68 28.91
C GLU A 53 6.75 17.15 29.30
N ALA A 54 6.47 17.38 30.58
CA ALA A 54 6.40 18.72 31.15
C ALA A 54 7.81 19.19 31.52
N TYR A 55 8.13 20.46 31.25
CA TYR A 55 9.35 21.08 31.76
C TYR A 55 9.02 22.14 32.81
N PHE A 56 9.89 22.22 33.81
CA PHE A 56 9.85 23.23 34.86
C PHE A 56 10.89 24.29 34.53
N ARG A 57 10.48 25.56 34.49
CA ARG A 57 11.39 26.68 34.36
C ARG A 57 11.13 27.66 35.49
N GLU A 58 12.15 27.90 36.30
CA GLU A 58 12.11 28.95 37.31
C GLU A 58 12.36 30.31 36.64
N THR A 59 11.48 31.26 36.95
CA THR A 59 11.59 32.64 36.48
C THR A 59 12.48 33.44 37.42
N VAL A 60 13.03 34.57 36.96
CA VAL A 60 13.95 35.40 37.75
C VAL A 60 13.29 35.93 39.05
N GLU A 61 11.95 36.00 39.07
CA GLU A 61 11.14 36.38 40.23
C GLU A 61 10.78 35.20 41.15
N GLY A 62 11.30 33.99 40.90
CA GLY A 62 11.07 32.79 41.72
C GLY A 62 9.80 32.01 41.38
N ASP A 63 9.00 32.46 40.42
CA ASP A 63 7.82 31.73 39.95
C ASP A 63 8.22 30.49 39.14
N ILE A 64 7.55 29.37 39.37
CA ILE A 64 7.74 28.13 38.61
C ILE A 64 6.74 28.10 37.45
N LEU A 65 7.25 28.24 36.23
CA LEU A 65 6.46 28.06 35.01
C LEU A 65 6.46 26.58 34.60
N ILE A 66 5.25 26.03 34.45
CA ILE A 66 5.02 24.69 33.91
C ILE A 66 4.55 24.83 32.47
N GLY A 67 5.43 24.49 31.54
CA GLY A 67 5.12 24.49 30.11
C GLY A 67 4.98 23.07 29.58
N GLN A 68 3.99 22.83 28.72
CA GLN A 68 3.98 21.64 27.89
C GLN A 68 4.95 21.83 26.73
N THR A 69 5.92 20.94 26.58
CA THR A 69 6.80 20.93 25.41
C THR A 69 6.01 20.37 24.23
N SER A 70 5.31 21.24 23.48
CA SER A 70 4.77 20.86 22.18
C SER A 70 5.94 20.68 21.20
N LYS A 71 6.62 19.52 21.26
CA LYS A 71 7.39 19.04 20.10
C LYS A 71 6.37 18.78 19.02
N GLY A 72 6.10 19.82 18.22
CA GLY A 72 5.08 19.83 17.17
C GLY A 72 5.08 18.50 16.43
N ARG A 73 4.00 17.73 16.62
CA ARG A 73 3.79 16.46 15.96
C ARG A 73 4.03 16.71 14.48
N LYS A 74 5.08 16.11 13.89
CA LYS A 74 5.38 16.29 12.45
C LYS A 74 4.09 16.00 11.70
N LYS A 75 3.49 17.04 11.11
CA LYS A 75 2.26 16.94 10.33
C LYS A 75 2.54 15.95 9.20
N ARG A 76 2.06 14.71 9.34
CA ARG A 76 2.09 13.76 8.23
C ARG A 76 1.02 14.23 7.25
N THR A 77 1.44 14.57 6.05
CA THR A 77 0.56 15.18 5.04
C THR A 77 0.11 14.19 3.96
N SER A 78 0.78 13.05 3.78
CA SER A 78 0.32 12.02 2.83
C SER A 78 0.32 10.61 3.43
N PHE A 79 -0.50 9.74 2.83
CA PHE A 79 -0.68 8.34 3.23
C PHE A 79 0.08 7.35 2.35
N PHE A 80 1.05 7.78 1.53
CA PHE A 80 1.70 6.87 0.58
C PHE A 80 2.54 5.75 1.20
N THR A 81 3.27 6.02 2.29
CA THR A 81 4.07 5.01 2.99
C THR A 81 3.15 3.95 3.61
N GLY A 82 3.38 2.68 3.34
CA GLY A 82 2.48 1.60 3.75
C GLY A 82 2.50 0.38 2.84
N ILE A 83 1.47 -0.45 2.94
CA ILE A 83 1.34 -1.69 2.17
C ILE A 83 0.12 -1.59 1.25
N ASP A 84 0.36 -1.67 -0.06
CA ASP A 84 -0.70 -1.83 -1.05
C ASP A 84 -0.97 -3.32 -1.25
N LEU A 85 -2.24 -3.73 -1.23
CA LEU A 85 -2.69 -5.08 -1.54
C LEU A 85 -3.81 -5.01 -2.56
N GLY A 86 -3.70 -5.80 -3.63
CA GLY A 86 -4.69 -5.78 -4.69
C GLY A 86 -4.69 -7.03 -5.54
N ILE A 87 -5.58 -7.03 -6.53
CA ILE A 87 -5.65 -8.05 -7.56
C ILE A 87 -5.11 -7.48 -8.86
N ASN A 88 -4.37 -8.31 -9.59
CA ASN A 88 -3.82 -7.99 -10.90
C ASN A 88 -4.65 -8.65 -12.00
N PHE A 89 -4.76 -7.94 -13.10
CA PHE A 89 -5.40 -8.37 -14.33
C PHE A 89 -4.46 -8.12 -15.50
N MET A 90 -4.68 -8.86 -16.58
CA MET A 90 -4.06 -8.60 -17.88
C MET A 90 -5.05 -7.88 -18.78
N ALA A 91 -4.60 -6.84 -19.47
CA ALA A 91 -5.34 -6.16 -20.53
C ALA A 91 -4.51 -6.11 -21.81
N SER A 92 -5.16 -5.87 -22.94
CA SER A 92 -4.52 -5.63 -24.24
C SER A 92 -5.24 -4.51 -24.98
N GLY A 93 -4.51 -3.45 -25.34
CA GLY A 93 -5.06 -2.33 -26.10
C GLY A 93 -6.26 -1.65 -25.42
N GLY A 94 -6.24 -1.54 -24.10
CA GLY A 94 -7.35 -0.99 -23.30
C GLY A 94 -8.54 -1.93 -23.05
N ASN A 95 -8.54 -3.14 -23.63
CA ASN A 95 -9.56 -4.16 -23.37
C ASN A 95 -9.14 -5.09 -22.23
N THR A 96 -10.10 -5.51 -21.40
CA THR A 96 -9.89 -6.47 -20.29
C THR A 96 -9.84 -7.92 -20.75
N SER A 97 -10.26 -8.17 -21.99
CA SER A 97 -9.94 -9.38 -22.73
C SER A 97 -8.59 -9.21 -23.43
N VAL A 98 -7.94 -10.33 -23.75
CA VAL A 98 -6.71 -10.34 -24.54
C VAL A 98 -6.99 -11.00 -25.91
N PRO A 99 -7.62 -10.29 -26.87
CA PRO A 99 -7.89 -10.84 -28.20
C PRO A 99 -6.58 -11.29 -28.88
N GLY A 100 -6.58 -12.49 -29.45
CA GLY A 100 -5.41 -13.05 -30.15
C GLY A 100 -4.29 -13.59 -29.25
N ALA A 101 -4.43 -13.48 -27.92
CA ALA A 101 -3.48 -14.04 -26.96
C ALA A 101 -4.22 -14.49 -25.68
N THR A 102 -5.31 -15.25 -25.86
CA THR A 102 -6.23 -15.69 -24.81
C THR A 102 -5.55 -16.50 -23.71
N GLU A 103 -4.43 -17.14 -24.03
CA GLU A 103 -3.57 -17.87 -23.09
C GLU A 103 -2.99 -16.97 -21.98
N TRP A 104 -2.92 -15.66 -22.21
CA TRP A 104 -2.48 -14.67 -21.23
C TRP A 104 -3.62 -14.10 -20.38
N GLN A 105 -4.87 -14.51 -20.64
CA GLN A 105 -5.99 -14.14 -19.78
C GLN A 105 -5.72 -14.62 -18.36
N THR A 106 -5.79 -13.71 -17.40
CA THR A 106 -5.47 -14.01 -16.00
C THR A 106 -6.71 -14.28 -15.17
N GLU A 107 -6.61 -15.22 -14.23
CA GLU A 107 -7.58 -15.42 -13.17
C GLU A 107 -7.33 -14.40 -12.03
N PRO A 108 -8.22 -13.39 -11.83
CA PRO A 108 -7.94 -12.27 -10.93
C PRO A 108 -7.81 -12.70 -9.46
N GLY A 109 -8.66 -13.63 -9.00
CA GLY A 109 -8.64 -14.12 -7.62
C GLY A 109 -7.35 -14.87 -7.24
N LYS A 110 -6.55 -15.29 -8.23
CA LYS A 110 -5.25 -15.93 -8.01
C LYS A 110 -4.08 -15.04 -8.42
N SER A 111 -4.33 -13.86 -8.98
CA SER A 111 -3.33 -12.92 -9.47
C SER A 111 -3.19 -11.76 -8.50
N LEU A 112 -2.10 -11.77 -7.73
CA LEU A 112 -1.90 -10.86 -6.58
C LEU A 112 -1.01 -9.69 -6.98
N TYR A 113 -1.39 -8.50 -6.54
CA TYR A 113 -0.58 -7.29 -6.47
C TYR A 113 -0.25 -7.01 -5.01
N TRP A 114 1.01 -6.74 -4.71
CA TRP A 114 1.34 -6.04 -3.47
C TRP A 114 2.49 -5.06 -3.69
N ALA A 115 2.46 -3.95 -2.96
CA ALA A 115 3.58 -3.03 -2.90
C ALA A 115 3.89 -2.65 -1.46
N LEU A 116 5.18 -2.48 -1.17
CA LEU A 116 5.69 -1.94 0.07
C LEU A 116 6.26 -0.56 -0.23
N ASN A 117 5.53 0.47 0.17
CA ASN A 117 5.89 1.87 -0.02
C ASN A 117 6.74 2.32 1.16
N LEU A 118 8.07 2.34 0.95
CA LEU A 118 9.06 2.45 2.02
C LEU A 118 9.37 3.89 2.40
N ALA A 119 9.56 4.73 1.39
CA ALA A 119 10.01 6.10 1.59
C ALA A 119 9.31 7.05 0.62
N LYS A 120 9.22 8.31 1.05
CA LYS A 120 8.65 9.38 0.25
C LYS A 120 9.30 10.72 0.58
N LYS A 121 9.29 11.59 -0.41
CA LYS A 121 9.61 13.00 -0.31
C LYS A 121 8.44 13.78 -0.89
N GLU A 122 7.90 14.67 -0.07
CA GLU A 122 6.80 15.55 -0.46
C GLU A 122 7.32 16.97 -0.64
N PHE A 123 6.83 17.62 -1.68
CA PHE A 123 7.07 19.01 -2.02
C PHE A 123 5.71 19.70 -2.01
N ASN A 124 5.51 20.65 -1.11
CA ASN A 124 4.28 21.45 -1.10
C ASN A 124 4.30 22.39 -2.30
N ILE A 125 3.21 22.43 -3.06
CA ILE A 125 3.05 23.36 -4.18
C ILE A 125 2.32 24.60 -3.68
N THR A 126 1.06 24.42 -3.26
CA THR A 126 0.22 25.49 -2.72
C THR A 126 -0.89 24.90 -1.89
N GLY A 127 -1.17 25.49 -0.72
CA GLY A 127 -2.28 25.09 0.15
C GLY A 127 -2.16 23.62 0.60
N ASN A 128 -3.06 22.79 0.08
CA ASN A 128 -3.14 21.35 0.35
C ASN A 128 -2.81 20.48 -0.88
N GLN A 129 -2.10 21.05 -1.86
CA GLN A 129 -1.56 20.32 -3.01
C GLN A 129 -0.09 20.00 -2.79
N TYR A 130 0.28 18.77 -3.11
CA TYR A 130 1.63 18.24 -2.91
C TYR A 130 2.07 17.48 -4.15
N PHE A 131 3.32 17.67 -4.54
CA PHE A 131 4.02 16.73 -5.41
C PHE A 131 4.81 15.77 -4.54
N MET A 132 4.77 14.48 -4.86
CA MET A 132 5.43 13.44 -4.10
C MET A 132 6.27 12.58 -5.02
N VAL A 133 7.51 12.33 -4.61
CA VAL A 133 8.34 11.26 -5.16
C VAL A 133 8.58 10.24 -4.06
N GLY A 134 8.53 8.95 -4.38
CA GLY A 134 8.74 7.89 -3.40
C GLY A 134 9.65 6.77 -3.87
N LEU A 135 9.80 5.79 -3.01
CA LEU A 135 10.52 4.56 -3.26
C LEU A 135 9.79 3.40 -2.57
N GLY A 136 9.69 2.27 -3.27
CA GLY A 136 9.10 1.07 -2.72
C GLY A 136 9.51 -0.19 -3.46
N LEU A 137 8.93 -1.30 -3.04
CA LEU A 137 9.02 -2.58 -3.71
C LEU A 137 7.64 -2.98 -4.21
N ASN A 138 7.61 -3.54 -5.42
CA ASN A 138 6.39 -3.99 -6.07
C ASN A 138 6.51 -5.47 -6.40
N TYR A 139 5.45 -6.23 -6.17
CA TYR A 139 5.31 -7.60 -6.61
C TYR A 139 4.00 -7.77 -7.34
N ARG A 140 4.11 -8.32 -8.55
CA ARG A 140 2.96 -8.66 -9.37
C ARG A 140 3.03 -10.12 -9.71
N SER A 141 1.86 -10.71 -9.84
CA SER A 141 1.79 -12.11 -10.17
C SER A 141 0.56 -12.42 -10.99
N PHE A 142 0.77 -13.18 -12.05
CA PHE A 142 -0.19 -13.45 -13.10
C PHE A 142 -0.39 -14.97 -13.14
N THR A 143 -1.62 -15.39 -12.91
CA THR A 143 -2.04 -16.79 -13.02
C THR A 143 -2.93 -16.87 -14.26
N PRO A 144 -2.46 -17.47 -15.36
CA PRO A 144 -3.30 -17.74 -16.52
C PRO A 144 -4.56 -18.55 -16.15
N THR A 145 -5.66 -18.35 -16.88
CA THR A 145 -6.92 -19.07 -16.66
C THR A 145 -6.76 -20.57 -16.90
N ASP A 146 -6.05 -20.94 -17.97
CA ASP A 146 -5.73 -22.33 -18.28
C ASP A 146 -4.27 -22.68 -17.96
N PHE A 147 -3.94 -23.96 -18.09
CA PHE A 147 -2.63 -24.48 -17.78
C PHE A 147 -1.71 -24.52 -19.00
N TYR A 148 -0.87 -23.51 -19.10
CA TYR A 148 0.18 -23.42 -20.13
C TYR A 148 1.58 -23.62 -19.55
N ASP A 149 2.48 -24.26 -20.29
CA ASP A 149 3.91 -24.18 -20.06
C ASP A 149 4.46 -22.86 -20.63
N ILE A 150 5.45 -22.27 -19.96
CA ILE A 150 6.14 -21.10 -20.51
C ILE A 150 7.26 -21.60 -21.42
N SER A 151 7.24 -21.15 -22.67
CA SER A 151 8.32 -21.35 -23.63
C SER A 151 9.01 -20.02 -23.85
N VAL A 152 10.30 -19.95 -23.54
CA VAL A 152 11.12 -18.75 -23.70
C VAL A 152 12.19 -19.06 -24.74
N THR A 153 12.23 -18.26 -25.79
CA THR A 153 13.35 -18.15 -26.74
C THR A 153 13.99 -16.78 -26.55
N ARG A 154 15.17 -16.56 -27.15
CA ARG A 154 15.94 -15.32 -27.06
C ARG A 154 15.09 -14.05 -27.25
N ASP A 155 14.11 -14.09 -28.16
CA ASP A 155 13.34 -12.89 -28.54
C ASP A 155 11.83 -13.03 -28.25
N THR A 156 11.37 -14.19 -27.77
CA THR A 156 9.93 -14.47 -27.65
C THR A 156 9.58 -15.26 -26.40
N THR A 157 8.48 -14.87 -25.74
CA THR A 157 7.87 -15.61 -24.64
C THR A 157 6.45 -15.99 -25.01
N GLN A 158 6.16 -17.28 -24.98
CA GLN A 158 4.84 -17.81 -25.31
C GLN A 158 4.35 -18.78 -24.24
N LEU A 159 3.04 -18.86 -24.12
CA LEU A 159 2.36 -19.86 -23.30
C LEU A 159 1.86 -20.97 -24.23
N VAL A 160 2.40 -22.17 -24.06
CA VAL A 160 2.08 -23.36 -24.88
C VAL A 160 1.26 -24.34 -24.06
N PRO A 161 0.26 -25.03 -24.63
CA PRO A 161 -0.56 -25.99 -23.89
C PRO A 161 0.33 -27.02 -23.18
N THR A 162 0.13 -27.21 -21.88
CA THR A 162 1.01 -28.10 -21.11
C THR A 162 0.75 -29.56 -21.43
N SER A 163 1.82 -30.33 -21.62
CA SER A 163 1.76 -31.80 -21.74
C SER A 163 1.82 -32.50 -20.37
N LYS A 164 1.94 -31.74 -19.27
CA LYS A 164 2.10 -32.29 -17.93
C LYS A 164 0.81 -32.91 -17.41
N LEU A 165 0.94 -34.05 -16.76
CA LEU A 165 -0.18 -34.76 -16.15
C LEU A 165 -0.78 -33.93 -14.98
N ASN A 166 -2.09 -33.66 -15.03
CA ASN A 166 -2.85 -32.98 -13.97
C ASN A 166 -2.19 -31.68 -13.45
N PRO A 167 -2.08 -30.64 -14.29
CA PRO A 167 -1.55 -29.35 -13.87
C PRO A 167 -2.46 -28.71 -12.82
N HIS A 168 -1.86 -28.07 -11.82
CA HIS A 168 -2.59 -27.52 -10.66
C HIS A 168 -2.33 -26.02 -10.49
N LYS A 169 -1.13 -25.50 -10.82
CA LYS A 169 -0.83 -24.08 -10.64
C LYS A 169 0.27 -23.59 -11.56
N ASN A 170 -0.05 -22.63 -12.42
CA ASN A 170 0.90 -21.94 -13.28
C ASN A 170 0.88 -20.46 -12.93
N LYS A 171 2.03 -19.87 -12.64
CA LYS A 171 2.09 -18.50 -12.13
C LYS A 171 3.38 -17.80 -12.50
N LEU A 172 3.29 -16.77 -13.33
CA LEU A 172 4.37 -15.82 -13.59
C LEU A 172 4.40 -14.79 -12.47
N ARG A 173 5.59 -14.46 -11.98
CA ARG A 173 5.80 -13.51 -10.90
C ARG A 173 6.90 -12.55 -11.30
N SER A 174 6.71 -11.29 -10.98
CA SER A 174 7.69 -10.24 -11.21
C SER A 174 7.81 -9.37 -9.97
N THR A 175 9.03 -8.94 -9.69
CA THR A 175 9.37 -8.06 -8.58
C THR A 175 10.11 -6.86 -9.12
N TYR A 176 9.70 -5.67 -8.69
CA TYR A 176 10.24 -4.41 -9.13
C TYR A 176 10.63 -3.53 -7.94
N ILE A 177 11.61 -2.67 -8.15
CA ILE A 177 11.75 -1.44 -7.37
C ILE A 177 10.81 -0.43 -8.00
N GLN A 178 9.95 0.20 -7.20
CA GLN A 178 9.02 1.22 -7.70
C GLN A 178 9.41 2.61 -7.24
N ILE A 179 9.36 3.56 -8.17
CA ILE A 179 9.61 4.99 -7.99
C ILE A 179 8.34 5.73 -8.41
N PRO A 180 7.41 5.95 -7.48
CA PRO A 180 6.19 6.72 -7.70
C PRO A 180 6.48 8.22 -7.74
N THR A 181 5.80 8.90 -8.66
CA THR A 181 5.78 10.35 -8.84
C THR A 181 4.33 10.79 -8.94
N LEU A 182 3.78 11.32 -7.86
CA LEU A 182 2.35 11.56 -7.68
C LEU A 182 2.07 13.02 -7.37
N PHE A 183 1.00 13.55 -7.94
CA PHE A 183 0.34 14.75 -7.44
C PHE A 183 -0.76 14.34 -6.48
N SER A 184 -0.75 14.94 -5.29
CA SER A 184 -1.69 14.67 -4.21
C SER A 184 -2.45 15.92 -3.83
N PHE A 185 -3.75 15.80 -3.67
CA PHE A 185 -4.61 16.83 -3.09
C PHE A 185 -5.25 16.27 -1.81
N ASN A 186 -5.19 17.05 -0.75
CA ASN A 186 -5.72 16.72 0.56
C ASN A 186 -6.77 17.75 0.99
N THR A 187 -7.89 17.31 1.53
CA THR A 187 -8.92 18.23 2.04
C THR A 187 -8.48 18.88 3.35
N SER A 188 -7.70 18.16 4.18
CA SER A 188 -7.24 18.66 5.47
C SER A 188 -5.76 18.33 5.69
N ARG A 189 -5.14 19.08 6.62
CA ARG A 189 -3.81 18.76 7.16
C ARG A 189 -3.88 17.82 8.37
N ASP A 190 -5.07 17.53 8.85
CA ASP A 190 -5.35 16.63 9.96
C ASP A 190 -5.67 15.22 9.45
N LEU A 191 -4.93 14.22 9.92
CA LEU A 191 -4.94 12.84 9.43
C LEU A 191 -6.28 12.12 9.66
N ASP A 192 -6.98 12.46 10.74
CA ASP A 192 -8.19 11.72 11.15
C ASP A 192 -9.42 12.15 10.33
N ARG A 193 -9.35 13.31 9.67
CA ARG A 193 -10.41 13.87 8.81
C ARG A 193 -9.88 14.31 7.45
N ASN A 194 -8.86 13.63 6.93
CA ASN A 194 -8.32 13.94 5.62
C ASN A 194 -8.94 13.04 4.55
N PHE A 195 -9.67 13.65 3.62
CA PHE A 195 -9.91 13.04 2.32
C PHE A 195 -8.73 13.35 1.41
N HIS A 196 -8.19 12.33 0.76
CA HIS A 196 -7.03 12.48 -0.11
C HIS A 196 -7.26 11.82 -1.46
N ILE A 197 -6.83 12.51 -2.49
CA ILE A 197 -6.77 12.00 -3.85
C ILE A 197 -5.34 12.18 -4.35
N SER A 198 -4.82 11.19 -5.06
CA SER A 198 -3.50 11.28 -5.68
C SER A 198 -3.52 10.63 -7.04
N ALA A 199 -2.83 11.22 -8.00
CA ALA A 199 -2.69 10.66 -9.34
C ALA A 199 -1.29 10.93 -9.87
N GLY A 200 -0.79 10.04 -10.71
CA GLY A 200 0.52 10.23 -11.34
C GLY A 200 1.06 8.97 -11.98
N LEU A 201 2.39 8.90 -12.01
CA LEU A 201 3.14 7.84 -12.68
C LEU A 201 3.92 7.03 -11.65
N ILE A 202 4.02 5.72 -11.85
CA ILE A 202 4.93 4.84 -11.13
C ILE A 202 5.90 4.24 -12.13
N THR A 203 7.19 4.48 -11.90
CA THR A 203 8.26 3.82 -12.66
C THR A 203 8.68 2.57 -11.93
N ASN A 204 8.58 1.41 -12.56
CA ASN A 204 8.95 0.12 -11.98
C ASN A 204 10.20 -0.43 -12.69
N LEU A 205 11.26 -0.68 -11.93
CA LEU A 205 12.51 -1.26 -12.40
C LEU A 205 12.56 -2.73 -11.99
N ARG A 206 12.59 -3.65 -12.96
CA ARG A 206 12.52 -5.10 -12.70
C ARG A 206 13.80 -5.57 -12.01
N ILE A 207 13.64 -6.24 -10.88
CA ILE A 207 14.77 -6.85 -10.13
C ILE A 207 14.71 -8.37 -10.08
N GLY A 208 13.59 -8.96 -10.51
CA GLY A 208 13.52 -10.41 -10.62
C GLY A 208 12.21 -10.88 -11.22
N ALA A 209 12.26 -12.05 -11.84
CA ALA A 209 11.09 -12.76 -12.30
C ALA A 209 11.22 -14.27 -12.04
N VAL A 210 10.08 -14.89 -11.81
CA VAL A 210 9.96 -16.30 -11.47
C VAL A 210 8.73 -16.88 -12.13
N TYR A 211 8.92 -17.90 -12.96
CA TYR A 211 7.83 -18.76 -13.37
C TYR A 211 7.72 -19.94 -12.41
N LYS A 212 6.51 -20.18 -11.89
CA LYS A 212 6.24 -21.28 -10.97
C LYS A 212 5.17 -22.19 -11.55
N GLN A 213 5.47 -23.48 -11.55
CA GLN A 213 4.54 -24.52 -11.95
C GLN A 213 4.32 -25.55 -10.83
N LYS A 214 3.12 -26.13 -10.75
CA LYS A 214 2.80 -27.26 -9.87
C LYS A 214 1.93 -28.25 -10.64
N TYR A 215 2.34 -29.51 -10.67
CA TYR A 215 1.66 -30.61 -11.38
C TYR A 215 1.80 -31.91 -10.57
N ARG A 216 1.12 -32.98 -11.00
CA ARG A 216 1.28 -34.30 -10.38
C ARG A 216 2.12 -35.22 -11.26
N LEU A 217 3.07 -35.91 -10.65
CA LEU A 217 3.85 -36.96 -11.28
C LEU A 217 3.88 -38.15 -10.33
N ASN A 218 3.47 -39.32 -10.81
CA ASN A 218 3.41 -40.57 -10.03
C ASN A 218 2.64 -40.42 -8.69
N GLY A 219 1.48 -39.74 -8.73
CA GLY A 219 0.64 -39.51 -7.54
C GLY A 219 1.11 -38.38 -6.61
N ASN A 220 2.36 -37.90 -6.75
CA ASN A 220 2.94 -36.87 -5.90
C ASN A 220 2.92 -35.49 -6.57
N PHE A 221 2.78 -34.43 -5.77
CA PHE A 221 2.87 -33.06 -6.27
C PHE A 221 4.33 -32.66 -6.49
N GLN A 222 4.65 -32.32 -7.74
CA GLN A 222 5.91 -31.68 -8.09
C GLN A 222 5.73 -30.17 -8.24
N LYS A 223 6.80 -29.42 -7.97
CA LYS A 223 6.78 -27.96 -8.00
C LYS A 223 8.07 -27.43 -8.57
N ASP A 224 7.98 -26.86 -9.76
CA ASP A 224 9.11 -26.28 -10.46
C ASP A 224 9.07 -24.76 -10.32
N LYS A 225 10.26 -24.17 -10.18
CA LYS A 225 10.46 -22.72 -10.18
C LYS A 225 11.63 -22.40 -11.09
N THR A 226 11.35 -21.72 -12.19
CA THR A 226 12.36 -21.21 -13.10
C THR A 226 12.55 -19.73 -12.81
N ARG A 227 13.80 -19.33 -12.56
CA ARG A 227 14.20 -17.92 -12.46
C ARG A 227 14.80 -17.54 -13.81
N ASP A 228 14.14 -16.60 -14.47
CA ASP A 228 14.57 -16.09 -15.76
C ASP A 228 13.97 -14.70 -15.95
N ASP A 229 14.32 -14.01 -17.02
CA ASP A 229 13.68 -12.76 -17.40
C ASP A 229 12.32 -12.94 -18.08
N PHE A 230 12.11 -14.05 -18.78
CA PHE A 230 10.92 -14.33 -19.58
C PHE A 230 10.61 -13.23 -20.60
N ASN A 231 11.62 -12.54 -21.13
CA ASN A 231 11.46 -11.34 -21.97
C ASN A 231 10.53 -10.29 -21.33
N LEU A 232 10.50 -10.19 -20.00
CA LEU A 232 9.78 -9.13 -19.30
C LEU A 232 10.54 -7.82 -19.46
N SER A 233 9.79 -6.75 -19.74
CA SER A 233 10.37 -5.42 -19.86
C SER A 233 11.19 -5.06 -18.60
N PRO A 234 12.42 -4.54 -18.76
CA PRO A 234 13.23 -4.11 -17.62
C PRO A 234 12.60 -2.92 -16.89
N ILE A 235 11.81 -2.10 -17.59
CA ILE A 235 11.14 -0.91 -17.06
C ILE A 235 9.66 -0.94 -17.41
N LEU A 236 8.80 -0.75 -16.41
CA LEU A 236 7.35 -0.65 -16.59
C LEU A 236 6.84 0.68 -16.04
N PHE A 237 6.12 1.44 -16.85
CA PHE A 237 5.48 2.68 -16.45
C PHE A 237 4.00 2.44 -16.18
N ASP A 238 3.55 2.63 -14.94
CA ASP A 238 2.14 2.53 -14.57
C ASP A 238 1.55 3.93 -14.33
N ALA A 239 0.44 4.26 -14.97
CA ALA A 239 -0.43 5.33 -14.51
C ALA A 239 -1.17 4.88 -13.25
N THR A 240 -1.31 5.76 -12.26
CA THR A 240 -2.02 5.42 -11.01
C THR A 240 -2.96 6.52 -10.57
N VAL A 241 -4.08 6.11 -9.98
CA VAL A 241 -5.00 6.95 -9.22
C VAL A 241 -5.23 6.31 -7.87
N ARG A 242 -5.25 7.14 -6.83
CA ARG A 242 -5.47 6.77 -5.44
C ARG A 242 -6.52 7.71 -4.85
N VAL A 243 -7.47 7.16 -4.12
CA VAL A 243 -8.50 7.92 -3.42
C VAL A 243 -8.74 7.30 -2.06
N GLY A 244 -8.80 8.10 -1.03
CA GLY A 244 -8.93 7.59 0.32
C GLY A 244 -9.47 8.59 1.31
N PHE A 245 -9.76 8.05 2.48
CA PHE A 245 -10.18 8.82 3.64
C PHE A 245 -9.42 8.29 4.86
N SER A 246 -8.72 9.19 5.54
CA SER A 246 -7.84 8.88 6.67
C SER A 246 -6.87 7.74 6.32
N SER A 247 -6.80 6.68 7.13
CA SER A 247 -5.86 5.57 6.97
C SER A 247 -6.21 4.59 5.86
N PHE A 248 -7.39 4.73 5.22
CA PHE A 248 -7.86 3.82 4.18
C PHE A 248 -7.74 4.48 2.80
N THR A 249 -7.07 3.81 1.87
CA THR A 249 -6.92 4.29 0.49
C THR A 249 -7.24 3.17 -0.49
N LEU A 250 -8.04 3.47 -1.51
CA LEU A 250 -8.20 2.65 -2.70
C LEU A 250 -7.20 3.12 -3.75
N PHE A 251 -6.65 2.18 -4.50
CA PHE A 251 -5.80 2.50 -5.63
C PHE A 251 -6.19 1.70 -6.86
N ALA A 252 -5.93 2.31 -8.02
CA ALA A 252 -5.91 1.67 -9.31
C ALA A 252 -4.58 2.01 -10.01
N THR A 253 -4.05 1.04 -10.74
CA THR A 253 -2.84 1.18 -11.57
C THR A 253 -3.09 0.56 -12.93
N TYR A 254 -2.58 1.17 -13.98
CA TYR A 254 -2.65 0.66 -15.35
C TYR A 254 -1.30 0.86 -16.02
N ALA A 255 -0.72 -0.23 -16.54
CA ALA A 255 0.55 -0.16 -17.25
C ALA A 255 0.39 0.57 -18.59
N LEU A 256 1.07 1.70 -18.72
CA LEU A 256 1.16 2.46 -19.97
C LEU A 256 2.08 1.77 -20.98
N THR A 257 3.10 1.05 -20.50
CA THR A 257 4.01 0.26 -21.35
C THR A 257 3.70 -1.23 -21.29
N PRO A 258 4.11 -2.01 -22.31
CA PRO A 258 3.93 -3.46 -22.31
C PRO A 258 4.73 -4.13 -21.18
N LEU A 259 4.20 -5.23 -20.65
CA LEU A 259 4.84 -6.05 -19.62
C LEU A 259 6.02 -6.86 -20.16
N PHE A 260 5.93 -7.27 -21.43
CA PHE A 260 6.97 -7.97 -22.15
C PHE A 260 7.69 -7.00 -23.09
N GLU A 261 8.90 -7.34 -23.49
CA GLU A 261 9.63 -6.58 -24.51
C GLU A 261 8.86 -6.57 -25.84
N ASP A 262 9.10 -5.52 -26.64
CA ASP A 262 8.37 -5.32 -27.89
C ASP A 262 8.58 -6.51 -28.84
N GLY A 263 7.48 -7.10 -29.31
CA GLY A 263 7.50 -8.29 -30.18
C GLY A 263 7.69 -9.62 -29.45
N ALA A 264 7.92 -9.62 -28.13
CA ALA A 264 8.12 -10.86 -27.37
C ALA A 264 6.85 -11.71 -27.23
N THR A 265 5.67 -11.09 -27.30
CA THR A 265 4.36 -11.74 -27.25
C THR A 265 3.50 -11.38 -28.46
N GLN A 266 2.55 -12.25 -28.82
CA GLN A 266 1.67 -12.05 -30.00
C GLN A 266 0.75 -10.82 -29.86
N ALA A 267 0.45 -10.40 -28.63
CA ALA A 267 -0.32 -9.21 -28.33
C ALA A 267 0.42 -8.33 -27.31
N THR A 268 0.09 -7.05 -27.29
CA THR A 268 0.61 -6.09 -26.32
C THR A 268 -0.09 -6.27 -24.98
N LEU A 269 0.63 -6.79 -23.98
CA LEU A 269 0.08 -7.11 -22.67
C LEU A 269 0.36 -6.00 -21.66
N GLN A 270 -0.69 -5.37 -21.15
CA GLN A 270 -0.63 -4.25 -20.22
C GLN A 270 -1.36 -4.61 -18.92
N PRO A 271 -0.63 -4.86 -17.82
CA PRO A 271 -1.26 -5.27 -16.58
C PRO A 271 -1.92 -4.07 -15.88
N PHE A 272 -3.09 -4.30 -15.30
CA PHE A 272 -3.74 -3.34 -14.43
C PHE A 272 -4.02 -3.96 -13.06
N ALA A 273 -4.04 -3.16 -12.01
CA ALA A 273 -4.31 -3.62 -10.67
C ALA A 273 -5.26 -2.67 -9.96
N VAL A 274 -6.14 -3.23 -9.14
CA VAL A 274 -6.97 -2.48 -8.20
C VAL A 274 -6.84 -3.08 -6.82
N GLY A 275 -6.90 -2.24 -5.79
CA GLY A 275 -6.70 -2.71 -4.44
C GLY A 275 -6.87 -1.64 -3.38
N ILE A 276 -6.43 -1.99 -2.19
CA ILE A 276 -6.47 -1.16 -0.99
C ILE A 276 -5.07 -0.98 -0.43
N GLN A 277 -4.81 0.18 0.13
CA GLN A 277 -3.63 0.41 0.95
C GLN A 277 -4.01 0.28 2.42
N ILE A 278 -3.20 -0.47 3.15
CA ILE A 278 -3.33 -0.70 4.58
C ILE A 278 -2.04 -0.26 5.27
N LEU A 279 -2.16 0.21 6.52
CA LEU A 279 -1.03 0.59 7.39
C LEU A 279 -0.22 1.77 6.83
N GLY A 280 -0.76 2.98 6.94
CA GLY A 280 -0.02 4.22 6.68
C GLY A 280 0.97 4.53 7.80
N PHE A 281 2.28 4.41 7.55
CA PHE A 281 3.33 4.81 8.51
C PHE A 281 4.18 5.97 7.99
#